data_AF-A0A5J4DVS0-F1
#
_entry.id   AF-A0A5J4DVS0-F1
#
_cell.length_a   1.000
_cell.length_b   1.000
_cell.length_c   1.000
_cell.angle_alpha   90.00
_cell.angle_beta   90.00
_cell.angle_gamma   90.00
#
_symmetry.space_group_name_H-M   'P 1'
#
loop_
_entity.id
_entity.type
_entity.pdbx_description
1 polymer ?
#
loop_
_entity_poly.entity_id
_entity_poly.type
_entity_poly.pdbx_seq_one_letter_code
_entity_poly.pdbx_strand_id
1 'polypeptide(L)' 'MINGASDLMVAVFGDIGRHARFAIGCGSLPFNAAVEVDALFAIT' A
#
# COMPACT_ATOMS: atom_id res chain seq x y z
N MET A 1 0.14 -4.64 11.57
CA MET A 1 1.29 -4.68 10.63
C MET A 1 0.95 -4.16 9.24
N ILE A 2 -0.16 -4.58 8.60
CA ILE A 2 -0.40 -4.33 7.17
C ILE A 2 -0.93 -2.93 6.80
N ASN A 3 -1.15 -2.04 7.76
CA ASN A 3 -1.74 -0.71 7.51
C ASN A 3 -0.71 0.37 7.21
N GLY A 4 0.60 0.12 7.38
CA GLY A 4 1.62 1.17 7.30
C GLY A 4 1.56 1.97 5.99
N ALA A 5 1.39 1.29 4.85
CA ALA A 5 1.21 1.96 3.57
C ALA A 5 -0.07 2.80 3.55
N SER A 6 -1.21 2.25 4.02
CA SER A 6 -2.48 2.95 4.01
C SER A 6 -2.50 4.18 4.91
N ASP A 7 -1.97 4.05 6.12
CA ASP A 7 -1.87 5.15 7.09
C ASP A 7 -0.96 6.27 6.56
N LEU A 8 0.16 5.91 5.91
CA LEU A 8 1.06 6.86 5.26
C LEU A 8 0.35 7.62 4.12
N MET A 9 -0.39 6.91 3.25
CA MET A 9 -1.10 7.56 2.15
C MET A 9 -2.11 8.58 2.64
N VAL A 10 -2.87 8.26 3.69
CA VAL A 10 -3.81 9.22 4.30
C VAL A 10 -3.07 10.36 5.01
N ALA A 11 -1.96 10.08 5.69
CA ALA A 11 -1.18 11.12 6.38
C ALA A 11 -0.57 12.15 5.42
N VAL A 12 -0.12 11.72 4.23
CA VAL A 12 0.51 12.59 3.24
C VAL A 12 -0.51 13.29 2.34
N PHE A 13 -1.54 12.55 1.89
CA PHE A 13 -2.48 13.05 0.88
C PHE A 13 -3.85 13.45 1.45
N GLY A 14 -4.10 13.26 2.75
CA GLY A 14 -5.38 13.57 3.38
C GLY A 14 -6.52 12.70 2.84
N ASP A 15 -7.69 13.30 2.61
CA ASP A 15 -8.89 12.56 2.19
C ASP A 15 -8.74 11.87 0.83
N ILE A 16 -8.01 12.48 -0.11
CA ILE A 16 -7.73 11.85 -1.43
C ILE A 16 -6.77 10.65 -1.31
N GLY A 17 -6.07 10.53 -0.18
CA GLY A 17 -5.20 9.39 0.13
C GLY A 17 -5.98 8.13 0.54
N ARG A 18 -7.29 8.22 0.77
CA ARG A 18 -8.14 7.07 1.08
C ARG A 18 -8.35 6.22 -0.18
N HIS A 19 -8.07 4.92 -0.09
CA HIS A 19 -8.10 4.01 -1.23
C HIS A 19 -8.70 2.65 -0.86
N ALA A 20 -9.21 1.95 -1.87
CA ALA A 20 -9.47 0.52 -1.76
C ALA A 20 -8.14 -0.25 -1.75
N ARG A 21 -8.10 -1.40 -1.06
CA ARG A 21 -6.89 -2.22 -0.95
C ARG A 21 -7.21 -3.70 -0.82
N PHE A 22 -6.21 -4.54 -1.09
CA PHE A 22 -6.16 -5.93 -0.67
C PHE A 22 -4.82 -6.22 0.00
N ALA A 23 -4.79 -7.25 0.83
CA ALA A 23 -3.60 -7.67 1.56
C ALA A 23 -3.60 -9.19 1.66
N ILE A 24 -2.54 -9.82 1.16
CA ILE A 24 -2.39 -11.28 1.13
C ILE A 24 -1.03 -11.68 1.69
N GLY A 25 -0.93 -12.92 2.18
CA GLY A 25 0.35 -13.53 2.51
C GLY A 25 0.99 -14.14 1.26
N CYS A 26 2.32 -14.05 1.18
CA CYS A 26 3.10 -14.73 0.14
C CYS A 26 4.17 -15.63 0.79
N GLY A 27 4.53 -16.73 0.14
CA GLY A 27 5.60 -17.63 0.62
C GLY A 27 6.99 -16.99 0.53
N SER A 28 7.21 -16.11 -0.45
CA SER A 28 8.42 -15.31 -0.61
C SER A 28 8.16 -14.11 -1.52
N LEU A 29 9.01 -13.08 -1.45
CA LEU A 29 8.98 -11.92 -2.35
C LEU A 29 10.33 -11.75 -3.07
N PRO A 30 10.37 -11.04 -4.21
CA PRO A 30 11.63 -10.70 -4.87
C PRO A 30 12.62 -10.03 -3.92
N PHE A 31 13.91 -10.32 -4.10
CA PHE A 31 15.01 -9.80 -3.27
C PHE A 31 14.87 -10.09 -1.77
N ASN A 32 14.06 -11.08 -1.38
CA ASN A 32 13.74 -11.38 0.02
C ASN A 32 13.17 -10.17 0.78
N ALA A 33 12.41 -9.32 0.08
CA ALA A 33 11.71 -8.19 0.70
C ALA A 33 10.68 -8.66 1.73
N ALA A 34 10.49 -7.88 2.80
CA ALA A 34 9.50 -8.20 3.83
C ALA A 34 8.06 -7.88 3.41
N VAL A 35 7.89 -6.83 2.59
CA VAL A 35 6.60 -6.35 2.07
C VAL A 35 6.83 -5.76 0.69
N GLU A 36 5.89 -6.01 -0.23
CA GLU A 36 5.79 -5.34 -1.52
C GLU A 36 4.42 -4.65 -1.59
N VAL A 37 4.38 -3.43 -2.12
CA VAL A 37 3.15 -2.64 -2.25
C VAL A 37 3.08 -2.12 -3.69
N ASP A 38 1.94 -2.34 -4.33
CA ASP A 38 1.61 -1.78 -5.65
C ASP A 38 0.34 -0.92 -5.55
N ALA A 39 0.22 0.07 -6.43
CA ALA A 39 -0.87 1.04 -6.42
C ALA A 39 -1.19 1.58 -7.82
N LEU A 40 -2.49 1.79 -8.06
CA LEU A 40 -3.00 2.47 -9.25
C LEU A 40 -3.52 3.85 -8.86
N PHE A 41 -3.05 4.88 -9.57
CA PHE A 41 -3.42 6.27 -9.32
C PHE A 41 -4.23 6.85 -10.47
N ALA A 42 -5.35 7.48 -10.14
CA ALA A 42 -6.03 8.37 -11.07
C ALA A 42 -5.23 9.69 -11.13
N ILE A 43 -4.81 10.07 -12.34
CA ILE A 43 -4.13 11.34 -12.61
C ILE A 43 -5.10 12.16 -13.45
N THR A 44 -5.49 13.33 -12.96
CA THR A 44 -6.45 14.24 -13.62
C THR A 44 -5.95 15.66 -13.48
#